data_AF-A0A2M7YY93-F1
#
_entry.id   AF-A0A2M7YY93-F1
#
_cell.length_a   1.000
_cell.length_b   1.000
_cell.length_c   1.000
_cell.angle_alpha   90.00
_cell.angle_beta   90.00
_cell.angle_gamma   90.00
#
_symmetry.space_group_name_H-M   'P 1'
#
loop_
_entity.id
_entity.type
_entity.pdbx_description
1 polymer ?
#
loop_
_entity_poly.entity_id
_entity_poly.type
_entity_poly.pdbx_seq_one_letter_code
_entity_poly.pdbx_strand_id
1 'polypeptide(L)'
;MFTHRDYHSRNLMVDGERLGVIDFQDALMGPVTYDLASLLRDSYIALDELFIDHLIARYVEGMRQNLSLPEQTAMLLHDPGAFRRLFDFTSIQRNLKAAGRFVYIDRVKGNPSFLAAIPQTLKNVRANLDKYPELHRLRDHLTPYVPEWQ
;
A
#
# COMPACT_ATOMS: atom_id res chain seq x y z
N MET A 1 7.67 13.13 -1.30
CA MET A 1 7.66 13.17 -2.78
C MET A 1 6.23 13.38 -3.27
N PHE A 2 6.04 13.71 -4.54
CA PHE A 2 4.71 13.65 -5.14
C PHE A 2 4.18 12.22 -5.07
N THR A 3 2.95 12.04 -4.58
CA THR A 3 2.26 10.75 -4.51
C THR A 3 0.88 10.90 -5.12
N HIS A 4 0.55 10.02 -6.06
CA HIS A 4 -0.77 9.88 -6.68
C HIS A 4 -1.85 9.48 -5.67
N ARG A 5 -1.48 8.74 -4.63
CA ARG A 5 -2.32 8.17 -3.56
C ARG A 5 -3.26 7.04 -3.97
N ASP A 6 -3.69 7.04 -5.22
CA ASP A 6 -4.52 5.99 -5.84
C ASP A 6 -3.79 5.27 -6.99
N TYR A 7 -2.46 5.11 -6.85
CA TYR A 7 -1.61 4.37 -7.79
C TYR A 7 -1.80 2.86 -7.62
N HIS A 8 -2.96 2.34 -7.98
CA HIS A 8 -3.33 0.92 -7.89
C HIS A 8 -3.81 0.40 -9.25
N SER A 9 -3.91 -0.93 -9.40
CA SER A 9 -4.15 -1.60 -10.70
C SER A 9 -5.31 -1.02 -11.51
N ARG A 10 -6.42 -0.61 -10.88
CA ARG A 10 -7.59 -0.03 -11.58
C ARG A 10 -7.35 1.34 -12.23
N ASN A 11 -6.31 2.06 -11.81
CA ASN A 11 -5.96 3.39 -12.33
C ASN A 11 -4.77 3.33 -13.31
N LEU A 12 -4.31 2.13 -13.65
CA LEU A 12 -3.22 1.87 -14.58
C LEU A 12 -3.77 1.24 -15.86
N MET A 13 -3.60 1.93 -16.99
CA MET A 13 -4.05 1.49 -18.31
C MET A 13 -2.86 1.02 -19.12
N VAL A 14 -2.83 -0.26 -19.47
CA VAL A 14 -1.72 -0.87 -20.23
C VAL A 14 -2.15 -1.07 -21.68
N ASP A 15 -1.40 -0.48 -22.62
CA ASP A 15 -1.55 -0.63 -24.06
C ASP A 15 -0.20 -0.99 -24.69
N GLY A 16 0.08 -2.28 -24.79
CA GLY A 16 1.41 -2.79 -25.17
C GLY A 16 2.47 -2.34 -24.16
N GLU A 17 3.43 -1.55 -24.63
CA GLU A 17 4.49 -0.96 -23.79
C GLU A 17 4.09 0.39 -23.15
N ARG A 18 2.90 0.93 -23.48
CA ARG A 18 2.43 2.20 -22.96
C ARG A 18 1.70 2.00 -21.63
N LEU A 19 2.01 2.87 -20.68
CA LEU A 19 1.32 2.95 -19.40
C LEU A 19 0.62 4.31 -19.28
N GLY A 20 -0.71 4.28 -19.28
CA GLY A 20 -1.55 5.42 -18.90
C GLY A 20 -1.85 5.39 -17.41
N VAL A 21 -1.84 6.56 -16.77
CA VAL A 21 -2.19 6.73 -15.36
C VAL A 21 -3.33 7.75 -15.28
N ILE A 22 -4.41 7.39 -14.60
CA ILE A 22 -5.60 8.24 -14.44
C ILE A 22 -5.90 8.49 -12.97
N ASP A 23 -6.81 9.42 -12.67
CA ASP A 23 -7.31 9.70 -11.31
C ASP A 23 -6.28 10.41 -10.38
N PHE A 24 -5.44 11.27 -10.95
CA PHE A 24 -4.35 11.97 -10.25
C PHE A 24 -4.75 13.33 -9.63
N GLN A 25 -6.01 13.75 -9.73
CA GLN A 25 -6.48 15.05 -9.22
C GLN A 25 -6.33 15.23 -7.70
N ASP A 26 -6.23 14.11 -6.99
CA ASP A 26 -6.14 14.04 -5.54
C ASP A 26 -4.69 13.90 -5.03
N ALA A 27 -3.71 14.01 -5.94
CA ALA A 27 -2.30 13.84 -5.62
C ALA A 27 -1.77 14.91 -4.65
N LEU A 28 -0.91 14.49 -3.72
CA LEU A 28 -0.30 15.34 -2.70
C LEU A 28 1.14 14.90 -2.43
N MET A 29 1.85 15.66 -1.60
CA MET A 29 3.13 15.23 -1.07
C MET A 29 2.93 14.15 -0.01
N GLY A 30 3.67 13.05 -0.13
CA GLY A 30 3.60 11.91 0.78
C GLY A 30 4.93 11.18 0.94
N PRO A 31 4.93 10.11 1.77
CA PRO A 31 6.07 9.21 1.93
C PRO A 31 6.48 8.59 0.60
N VAL A 32 7.78 8.33 0.43
CA VAL A 32 8.35 7.65 -0.76
C VAL A 32 7.70 6.30 -1.04
N THR A 33 7.20 5.63 -0.01
CA THR A 33 6.57 4.31 -0.06
C THR A 33 5.09 4.32 -0.41
N TYR A 34 4.43 5.49 -0.48
CA TYR A 34 2.95 5.54 -0.53
C TYR A 34 2.37 4.90 -1.79
N ASP A 35 2.80 5.36 -2.97
CA ASP A 35 2.31 4.81 -4.23
C ASP A 35 2.81 3.38 -4.46
N LEU A 36 4.02 3.06 -3.98
CA LEU A 36 4.53 1.70 -4.02
C LEU A 36 3.66 0.74 -3.19
N ALA A 37 3.28 1.14 -1.96
CA ALA A 37 2.35 0.38 -1.13
C ALA A 37 0.96 0.31 -1.76
N SER A 38 0.52 1.37 -2.44
CA SER A 38 -0.74 1.38 -3.16
C SER A 38 -0.80 0.32 -4.26
N LEU A 39 0.30 0.14 -4.99
CA LEU A 39 0.42 -0.81 -6.08
C LEU A 39 0.66 -2.24 -5.61
N LEU A 40 1.63 -2.44 -4.72
CA LEU A 40 2.09 -3.78 -4.33
C LEU A 40 1.20 -4.45 -3.27
N ARG A 41 0.42 -3.65 -2.54
CA ARG A 41 -0.55 -4.11 -1.53
C ARG A 41 -1.97 -3.73 -1.94
N ASP A 42 -2.24 -3.85 -3.23
CA ASP A 42 -3.55 -3.61 -3.84
C ASP A 42 -4.64 -4.46 -3.16
N SER A 43 -5.83 -3.90 -3.05
CA SER A 43 -7.02 -4.57 -2.52
C SER A 43 -7.68 -5.50 -3.53
N TYR A 44 -7.34 -5.39 -4.82
CA TYR A 44 -7.96 -6.19 -5.88
C TYR A 44 -7.12 -7.39 -6.32
N ILE A 45 -5.83 -7.41 -5.99
CA ILE A 45 -4.88 -8.42 -6.45
C ILE A 45 -3.98 -8.83 -5.28
N ALA A 46 -3.86 -10.13 -5.05
CA ALA A 46 -2.88 -10.68 -4.13
C ALA A 46 -1.57 -10.95 -4.87
N LEU A 47 -0.47 -10.36 -4.40
CA LEU A 47 0.88 -10.63 -4.90
C LEU A 47 1.64 -11.49 -3.90
N ASP A 48 2.55 -12.33 -4.42
CA ASP A 48 3.46 -13.12 -3.60
C ASP A 48 4.50 -12.25 -2.88
N GLU A 49 4.89 -12.61 -1.65
CA GLU A 49 5.85 -11.81 -0.87
C GLU A 49 7.23 -11.72 -1.53
N LEU A 50 7.73 -12.80 -2.15
CA LEU A 50 9.02 -12.76 -2.84
C LEU A 50 8.96 -11.81 -4.05
N PHE A 51 7.81 -11.77 -4.73
CA PHE A 51 7.59 -10.84 -5.83
C PHE A 51 7.51 -9.38 -5.35
N ILE A 52 6.82 -9.13 -4.23
CA ILE A 52 6.79 -7.81 -3.58
C ILE A 52 8.21 -7.38 -3.21
N ASP A 53 9.01 -8.26 -2.60
CA ASP A 53 10.36 -7.96 -2.17
C ASP A 53 11.27 -7.63 -3.37
N HIS A 54 11.13 -8.38 -4.47
CA HIS A 54 11.83 -8.10 -5.72
C HIS A 54 11.47 -6.71 -6.27
N LEU A 55 10.18 -6.36 -6.30
CA LEU A 55 9.72 -5.07 -6.82
C LEU A 55 10.13 -3.90 -5.91
N ILE A 56 10.15 -4.08 -4.59
CA ILE A 56 10.70 -3.09 -3.64
C ILE A 56 12.18 -2.86 -3.93
N ALA A 57 12.97 -3.93 -4.07
CA ALA A 57 14.40 -3.81 -4.38
C ALA A 57 14.64 -3.08 -5.71
N ARG A 58 13.87 -3.42 -6.75
CA ARG A 58 13.91 -2.74 -8.05
C ARG A 58 13.56 -1.26 -7.93
N TYR A 59 12.52 -0.92 -7.16
CA TYR A 59 12.13 0.47 -6.91
C TYR A 59 13.23 1.26 -6.21
N VAL A 60 13.80 0.72 -5.13
CA VAL A 60 14.88 1.37 -4.38
C VAL A 60 16.10 1.60 -5.26
N GLU A 61 16.50 0.63 -6.07
CA GLU A 61 17.64 0.77 -6.98
C GLU A 61 17.39 1.87 -8.03
N GLY A 62 16.22 1.88 -8.65
CA GLY A 62 15.85 2.94 -9.59
C GLY A 62 15.84 4.33 -8.94
N MET A 63 15.37 4.44 -7.70
CA MET A 63 15.38 5.69 -6.95
C MET A 63 16.79 6.17 -6.62
N ARG A 64 17.70 5.27 -6.21
CA ARG A 64 19.10 5.62 -5.92
C ARG A 64 19.85 6.14 -7.15
N GLN A 65 19.50 5.66 -8.34
CA GLN A 65 20.10 6.11 -9.60
C GLN A 65 19.67 7.54 -10.00
N ASN A 66 18.54 8.03 -9.49
CA ASN A 66 17.92 9.28 -9.93
C ASN A 66 17.89 10.38 -8.86
N LEU A 67 18.30 10.09 -7.62
CA LEU A 67 18.27 11.02 -6.49
C LEU A 67 19.65 11.35 -5.97
N SER A 68 19.81 12.53 -5.36
CA SER A 68 21.03 12.93 -4.67
C SER A 68 21.23 12.14 -3.36
N LEU A 69 22.48 12.00 -2.89
CA LEU A 69 22.78 11.27 -1.65
C LEU A 69 22.00 11.78 -0.41
N PRO A 70 21.79 13.11 -0.22
CA PRO A 70 20.92 13.61 0.85
C PRO A 70 19.47 13.13 0.73
N GLU A 71 18.89 13.13 -0.48
CA GLU A 71 17.53 12.62 -0.71
C GLU A 71 17.44 11.12 -0.46
N GLN A 72 18.43 10.35 -0.94
CA GLN A 72 18.51 8.91 -0.71
C GLN A 72 18.55 8.58 0.79
N THR A 73 19.32 9.35 1.57
CA THR A 73 19.42 9.20 3.02
C THR A 73 18.11 9.55 3.70
N ALA A 74 17.49 10.70 3.35
CA ALA A 74 16.21 11.13 3.92
C ALA A 74 15.06 10.15 3.64
N MET A 75 15.14 9.42 2.53
CA MET A 75 14.16 8.42 2.10
C MET A 75 14.51 6.99 2.53
N LEU A 76 15.53 6.81 3.37
CA LEU A 76 15.98 5.51 3.89
C LEU A 76 16.40 4.51 2.79
N LEU A 77 16.79 5.00 1.61
CA LEU A 77 17.06 4.13 0.47
C LEU A 77 18.29 3.25 0.72
N HIS A 78 19.22 3.61 1.59
CA HIS A 78 20.42 2.81 1.91
C HIS A 78 20.21 1.74 2.99
N ASP A 79 19.04 1.72 3.64
CA ASP A 79 18.71 0.73 4.67
C ASP A 79 17.50 -0.10 4.20
N PRO A 80 17.73 -1.28 3.58
CA PRO A 80 16.65 -2.13 3.09
C PRO A 80 15.65 -2.54 4.18
N GLY A 81 16.12 -2.74 5.41
CA GLY A 81 15.27 -3.12 6.54
C GLY A 81 14.36 -1.98 6.97
N ALA A 82 14.91 -0.77 7.12
CA ALA A 82 14.13 0.42 7.46
C ALA A 82 13.16 0.80 6.33
N PHE A 83 13.58 0.72 5.07
CA PHE A 83 12.70 0.98 3.93
C PHE A 83 11.54 -0.03 3.85
N ARG A 84 11.83 -1.33 4.03
CA ARG A 84 10.80 -2.37 4.09
C ARG A 84 9.81 -2.11 5.22
N ARG A 85 10.30 -1.75 6.41
CA ARG A 85 9.43 -1.41 7.55
C ARG A 85 8.55 -0.19 7.25
N LEU A 86 9.11 0.85 6.65
CA LEU A 86 8.35 2.04 6.24
C LEU A 86 7.26 1.66 5.21
N PHE A 87 7.59 0.81 4.24
CA PHE A 87 6.63 0.30 3.26
C PHE A 87 5.50 -0.47 3.93
N ASP A 88 5.81 -1.42 4.82
CA ASP A 88 4.80 -2.24 5.47
C ASP A 88 3.89 -1.42 6.39
N PHE A 89 4.43 -0.43 7.10
CA PHE A 89 3.65 0.50 7.93
C PHE A 89 2.75 1.40 7.08
N THR A 90 3.27 1.88 5.95
CA THR A 90 2.47 2.65 4.98
C THR A 90 1.33 1.81 4.43
N SER A 91 1.59 0.53 4.12
CA SER A 91 0.57 -0.40 3.66
C SER A 91 -0.51 -0.66 4.73
N ILE A 92 -0.14 -0.86 6.00
CA ILE A 92 -1.11 -1.01 7.10
C ILE A 92 -2.03 0.20 7.15
N GLN A 93 -1.46 1.40 7.23
CA GLN A 93 -2.23 2.65 7.33
C GLN A 93 -3.19 2.81 6.14
N ARG A 94 -2.69 2.63 4.92
CA ARG A 94 -3.48 2.80 3.69
C ARG A 94 -4.59 1.76 3.58
N ASN A 95 -4.29 0.49 3.84
CA ASN A 95 -5.27 -0.58 3.68
C ASN A 95 -6.36 -0.51 4.75
N LEU A 96 -6.05 -0.11 5.99
CA LEU A 96 -7.07 0.18 6.99
C LEU A 96 -7.98 1.35 6.58
N LYS A 97 -7.39 2.43 6.04
CA LYS A 97 -8.16 3.55 5.47
C LYS A 97 -9.07 3.08 4.31
N ALA A 98 -8.55 2.25 3.42
CA ALA A 98 -9.30 1.71 2.28
C ALA A 98 -10.48 0.84 2.72
N ALA A 99 -10.27 -0.08 3.68
CA ALA A 99 -11.33 -0.91 4.23
C ALA A 99 -12.48 -0.06 4.83
N GLY A 100 -12.14 0.97 5.63
CA GLY A 100 -13.13 1.91 6.15
C GLY A 100 -13.85 2.70 5.04
N ARG A 101 -13.13 3.10 3.98
CA ARG A 101 -13.71 3.79 2.82
C ARG A 101 -14.67 2.89 2.04
N PHE A 102 -14.37 1.60 1.88
CA PHE A 102 -15.26 0.66 1.19
C PHE A 102 -16.60 0.50 1.91
N VAL A 103 -16.57 0.38 3.25
CA VAL A 103 -17.80 0.36 4.07
C VAL A 103 -18.56 1.68 3.99
N TYR A 104 -17.86 2.83 3.96
CA TYR A 104 -18.51 4.13 3.77
C TYR A 104 -19.20 4.24 2.41
N ILE A 105 -18.55 3.79 1.33
CA ILE A 105 -19.12 3.81 -0.03
C ILE A 105 -20.38 2.94 -0.09
N ASP A 106 -20.37 1.77 0.55
CA ASP A 106 -21.55 0.93 0.67
C ASP A 106 -22.68 1.64 1.44
N ARG A 107 -22.43 1.99 2.71
CA ARG A 107 -23.50 2.45 3.62
C ARG A 107 -23.99 3.86 3.35
N VAL A 108 -23.13 4.75 2.87
CA VAL A 108 -23.45 6.18 2.70
C VAL A 108 -23.68 6.54 1.23
N LYS A 109 -22.96 5.91 0.29
CA LYS A 109 -23.15 6.14 -1.14
C LYS A 109 -24.03 5.08 -1.81
N GLY A 110 -24.47 4.05 -1.07
CA GLY A 110 -25.36 3.01 -1.58
C GLY A 110 -24.71 2.11 -2.62
N ASN A 111 -23.38 2.00 -2.61
CA ASN A 111 -22.65 1.23 -3.61
C ASN A 111 -21.85 0.08 -2.97
N PRO A 112 -22.35 -1.17 -3.02
CA PRO A 112 -21.69 -2.32 -2.41
C PRO A 112 -20.51 -2.88 -3.23
N SER A 113 -20.19 -2.31 -4.40
CA SER A 113 -19.23 -2.90 -5.35
C SER A 113 -17.81 -3.11 -4.80
N PHE A 114 -17.46 -2.43 -3.71
CA PHE A 114 -16.14 -2.49 -3.08
C PHE A 114 -16.07 -3.46 -1.89
N LEU A 115 -17.20 -3.98 -1.40
CA LEU A 115 -17.20 -4.90 -0.26
C LEU A 115 -16.39 -6.17 -0.55
N ALA A 116 -16.41 -6.65 -1.80
CA ALA A 116 -15.63 -7.81 -2.22
C ALA A 116 -14.10 -7.63 -2.11
N ALA A 117 -13.61 -6.39 -2.02
CA ALA A 117 -12.18 -6.11 -1.86
C ALA A 117 -11.72 -6.18 -0.40
N ILE A 118 -12.64 -6.02 0.57
CA ILE A 118 -12.33 -5.97 2.01
C ILE A 118 -11.52 -7.18 2.49
N PRO A 119 -11.87 -8.44 2.15
CA PRO A 119 -11.12 -9.59 2.64
C PRO A 119 -9.64 -9.57 2.22
N GLN A 120 -9.34 -9.20 0.98
CA GLN A 120 -7.96 -9.09 0.50
C GLN A 120 -7.22 -7.90 1.14
N THR A 121 -7.89 -6.76 1.31
CA THR A 121 -7.34 -5.60 2.02
C THR A 121 -6.94 -5.97 3.45
N LEU A 122 -7.81 -6.65 4.19
CA LEU A 122 -7.56 -7.04 5.59
C LEU A 122 -6.56 -8.18 5.70
N LYS A 123 -6.47 -9.07 4.71
CA LYS A 123 -5.39 -10.06 4.60
C LYS A 123 -4.02 -9.37 4.48
N ASN A 124 -3.90 -8.35 3.63
CA ASN A 124 -2.66 -7.56 3.50
C ASN A 124 -2.28 -6.88 4.83
N VAL A 125 -3.26 -6.32 5.55
CA VAL A 125 -3.02 -5.70 6.87
C VAL A 125 -2.53 -6.74 7.88
N ARG A 126 -3.22 -7.88 8.00
CA ARG A 126 -2.85 -8.96 8.93
C ARG A 126 -1.44 -9.49 8.66
N ALA A 127 -1.11 -9.76 7.39
CA ALA A 127 0.21 -10.23 6.99
C ALA A 127 1.34 -9.29 7.45
N ASN A 128 1.09 -7.98 7.45
CA ASN A 128 2.06 -7.02 7.96
C ASN A 128 2.04 -6.90 9.48
N LEU A 129 0.87 -6.88 10.14
CA LEU A 129 0.78 -6.85 11.61
C LEU A 129 1.48 -8.05 12.25
N ASP A 130 1.42 -9.23 11.63
CA ASP A 130 2.08 -10.45 12.13
C ASP A 130 3.62 -10.36 12.07
N LYS A 131 4.19 -9.48 11.23
CA LYS A 131 5.64 -9.25 11.14
C LYS A 131 6.18 -8.34 12.24
N TYR A 132 5.33 -7.54 12.88
CA TYR A 132 5.73 -6.45 13.78
C TYR A 132 5.09 -6.59 15.16
N PRO A 133 5.71 -7.33 16.10
CA PRO A 133 5.19 -7.55 17.45
C PRO A 133 4.88 -6.25 18.22
N GLU A 134 5.59 -5.15 17.92
CA GLU A 134 5.32 -3.84 18.50
C GLU A 134 3.91 -3.31 18.17
N LEU A 135 3.27 -3.84 17.12
CA LEU A 135 1.91 -3.49 16.69
C LEU A 135 0.83 -4.42 17.27
N HIS A 136 1.15 -5.32 18.20
CA HIS A 136 0.16 -6.25 18.79
C HIS A 136 -1.08 -5.53 19.31
N ARG A 137 -0.92 -4.37 19.98
CA ARG A 137 -2.07 -3.59 20.49
C ARG A 137 -3.05 -3.19 19.39
N LEU A 138 -2.56 -2.84 18.20
CA LEU A 138 -3.41 -2.52 17.07
C LEU A 138 -4.14 -3.77 16.55
N ARG A 139 -3.42 -4.90 16.44
CA ARG A 139 -4.02 -6.19 16.05
C ARG A 139 -5.12 -6.61 17.02
N ASP A 140 -4.83 -6.58 18.32
CA ASP A 140 -5.76 -6.98 19.38
C ASP A 140 -7.01 -6.09 19.38
N HIS A 141 -6.83 -4.78 19.16
CA HIS A 141 -7.95 -3.85 19.08
C HIS A 141 -8.86 -4.08 17.86
N LEU A 142 -8.29 -4.47 16.72
CA LEU A 142 -9.02 -4.69 15.48
C LEU A 142 -9.69 -6.07 15.41
N THR A 143 -9.11 -7.11 16.03
CA THR A 143 -9.57 -8.51 15.94
C THR A 143 -11.08 -8.70 16.26
N PRO A 144 -11.68 -8.02 17.26
CA PRO A 144 -13.11 -8.13 17.52
C PRO A 144 -14.00 -7.61 16.39
N TYR A 145 -13.48 -6.72 15.53
CA TYR A 145 -14.22 -6.04 14.47
C TYR A 145 -13.91 -6.57 13.07
N VAL A 146 -12.94 -7.49 12.95
CA VAL A 146 -12.50 -8.08 11.68
C VAL A 146 -12.75 -9.58 11.73
N PRO A 147 -13.92 -10.06 11.26
CA PRO A 147 -14.28 -11.48 11.29
C PRO A 147 -13.25 -12.40 10.61
N GLU A 148 -12.54 -11.90 9.60
CA GLU A 148 -11.48 -12.62 8.89
C GLU A 148 -10.25 -12.93 9.76
N TRP A 149 -10.17 -12.34 10.95
CA TRP A 149 -9.05 -12.49 11.89
C TRP A 149 -9.39 -13.30 13.14
N GLN A 150 -10.67 -13.65 13.31
CA GLN A 150 -11.17 -14.56 14.36
C GLN A 150 -10.92 -16.01 13.95
#